data_AF-A0A432TKX2-F1
#
_entry.id   AF-A0A432TKX2-F1
#
_cell.length_a   1.000
_cell.length_b   1.000
_cell.length_c   1.000
_cell.angle_alpha   90.00
_cell.angle_beta   90.00
_cell.angle_gamma   90.00
#
_symmetry.space_group_name_H-M   'P 1'
#
loop_
_entity.id
_entity.type
_entity.pdbx_description
1 polymer ?
#
loop_
_entity_poly.entity_id
_entity_poly.type
_entity_poly.pdbx_seq_one_letter_code
_entity_poly.pdbx_strand_id
1 'polypeptide(L)'
;MPTINKYWAASLLCLLFSFNASAQGDAKKGKLKTMACMGCHGPTGNSFVPSFPSLAGQPAGYIAKQIQDFKRSNRYNVMMSKIALEISKYDAEHIGAFYESQVKTPVFKNIAHLKTDAKKTALLTLGQKLYNNY
;
A
#
# COMPACT_ATOMS: atom_id res chain seq x y z
N MET A 1 -19.53 -66.27 9.42
CA MET A 1 -19.18 -65.15 8.52
C MET A 1 -19.45 -63.85 9.26
N PRO A 2 -18.43 -63.08 9.72
CA PRO A 2 -18.67 -61.79 10.35
C PRO A 2 -18.77 -60.69 9.29
N THR A 3 -19.78 -59.83 9.40
CA THR A 3 -20.05 -58.72 8.48
C THR A 3 -19.19 -57.51 8.84
N ILE A 4 -18.41 -57.01 7.86
CA ILE A 4 -17.57 -55.82 8.00
C ILE A 4 -18.46 -54.57 7.87
N ASN A 5 -18.51 -53.77 8.94
CA ASN A 5 -19.37 -52.60 9.06
C ASN A 5 -18.76 -51.38 8.31
N LYS A 6 -19.46 -50.87 7.30
CA LYS A 6 -18.96 -49.87 6.33
C LYS A 6 -18.80 -48.44 6.87
N TYR A 7 -19.10 -48.21 8.15
CA TYR A 7 -19.13 -46.87 8.74
C TYR A 7 -17.80 -46.37 9.31
N TRP A 8 -16.71 -47.16 9.23
CA TRP A 8 -15.39 -46.72 9.70
C TRP A 8 -14.61 -45.87 8.68
N ALA A 9 -15.07 -45.79 7.42
CA ALA A 9 -14.36 -45.05 6.36
C ALA A 9 -14.67 -43.54 6.32
N ALA A 10 -15.57 -43.03 7.18
CA ALA A 10 -16.11 -41.67 7.06
C ALA A 10 -15.61 -40.66 8.10
N SER A 11 -14.67 -41.01 8.98
CA SER A 11 -14.32 -40.16 10.14
C SER A 11 -12.89 -39.60 10.17
N LEU A 12 -12.10 -39.70 9.10
CA LEU A 12 -10.69 -39.26 9.14
C LEU A 12 -10.23 -38.27 8.06
N LEU A 13 -11.13 -37.52 7.43
CA LEU A 13 -10.76 -36.54 6.39
C LEU A 13 -11.43 -35.18 6.56
N CYS A 14 -11.39 -34.60 7.76
CA CYS A 14 -11.97 -33.27 8.00
C CYS A 14 -11.15 -32.39 8.96
N LEU A 15 -9.80 -32.47 8.94
CA LEU A 15 -8.99 -31.78 9.96
C LEU A 15 -7.76 -30.99 9.49
N LEU A 16 -7.57 -30.63 8.22
CA LEU A 16 -6.33 -29.91 7.81
C LEU A 16 -6.51 -28.73 6.84
N PHE A 17 -7.59 -27.97 6.92
CA PHE A 17 -7.61 -26.62 6.31
C PHE A 17 -7.93 -25.56 7.36
N SER A 18 -6.98 -25.32 8.26
CA SER A 18 -6.89 -24.04 8.96
C SER A 18 -6.52 -22.98 7.93
N PHE A 19 -7.53 -22.40 7.28
CA PHE A 19 -7.35 -21.14 6.57
C PHE A 19 -6.97 -20.09 7.62
N ASN A 20 -5.68 -19.81 7.72
CA ASN A 20 -5.21 -18.62 8.41
C ASN A 20 -5.71 -17.42 7.61
N ALA A 21 -6.88 -16.92 7.96
CA ALA A 21 -7.35 -15.62 7.51
C ALA A 21 -6.41 -14.58 8.11
N SER A 22 -5.38 -14.19 7.34
CA SER A 22 -4.66 -12.95 7.63
C SER A 22 -5.71 -11.84 7.58
N ALA A 23 -5.97 -11.19 8.71
CA ALA A 23 -6.90 -10.08 8.74
C ALA A 23 -6.35 -8.97 7.84
N GLN A 24 -6.81 -8.94 6.59
CA GLN A 24 -6.51 -7.87 5.64
C GLN A 24 -6.99 -6.54 6.25
N GLY A 25 -6.23 -5.45 6.05
CA GLY A 25 -6.61 -4.15 6.59
C GLY A 25 -8.03 -3.73 6.19
N ASP A 26 -8.74 -3.03 7.09
CA ASP A 26 -10.10 -2.54 6.86
C ASP A 26 -10.05 -1.06 6.43
N ALA A 27 -10.43 -0.77 5.19
CA ALA A 27 -10.41 0.58 4.63
C ALA A 27 -11.35 1.56 5.37
N LYS A 28 -12.46 1.09 5.96
CA LYS A 28 -13.37 1.95 6.74
C LYS A 28 -12.71 2.39 8.05
N LYS A 29 -12.04 1.46 8.73
CA LYS A 29 -11.21 1.79 9.91
C LYS A 29 -10.04 2.68 9.53
N GLY A 30 -9.39 2.39 8.40
CA GLY A 30 -8.29 3.18 7.87
C GLY A 30 -8.66 4.64 7.63
N LYS A 31 -9.83 4.89 7.01
CA LYS A 31 -10.34 6.25 6.78
C LYS A 31 -10.32 7.10 8.05
N LEU A 32 -10.80 6.55 9.17
CA LEU A 32 -10.84 7.26 10.46
C LEU A 32 -9.43 7.55 11.00
N LYS A 33 -8.45 6.68 10.73
CA LYS A 33 -7.05 6.82 11.16
C LYS A 33 -6.24 7.78 10.30
N THR A 34 -6.71 8.09 9.09
CA THR A 34 -5.98 8.95 8.13
C THR A 34 -6.22 10.45 8.27
N MET A 35 -7.04 10.91 9.22
CA MET A 35 -7.40 12.33 9.35
C MET A 35 -6.16 13.25 9.41
N ALA A 36 -5.14 12.90 10.20
CA ALA A 36 -3.90 13.68 10.30
C ALA A 36 -3.03 13.60 9.02
N CYS A 37 -3.15 12.53 8.25
CA CYS A 37 -2.37 12.28 7.04
C CYS A 37 -2.80 13.21 5.88
N MET A 38 -4.09 13.59 5.85
CA MET A 38 -4.69 14.34 4.76
C MET A 38 -4.07 15.73 4.56
N GLY A 39 -3.54 16.35 5.62
CA GLY A 39 -2.92 17.68 5.56
C GLY A 39 -1.70 17.74 4.63
N CYS A 40 -0.93 16.64 4.53
CA CYS A 40 0.26 16.58 3.67
C CYS A 40 0.03 15.71 2.42
N HIS A 41 -0.70 14.61 2.56
CA HIS A 41 -0.88 13.63 1.48
C HIS A 41 -2.16 13.81 0.67
N GLY A 42 -3.01 14.78 1.04
CA GLY A 42 -4.29 15.05 0.42
C GLY A 42 -5.43 14.18 0.98
N PRO A 43 -6.71 14.62 0.86
CA PRO A 43 -7.87 13.93 1.44
C PRO A 43 -8.04 12.47 0.98
N THR A 44 -7.68 12.21 -0.28
CA THR A 44 -7.74 10.87 -0.90
C THR A 44 -6.34 10.28 -1.13
N GLY A 45 -5.29 10.86 -0.53
CA GLY A 45 -3.91 10.44 -0.78
C GLY A 45 -3.34 10.95 -2.10
N ASN A 46 -4.03 11.85 -2.81
CA ASN A 46 -3.48 12.56 -3.95
C ASN A 46 -2.93 13.91 -3.46
N SER A 47 -1.61 14.01 -3.29
CA SER A 47 -1.00 15.23 -2.76
C SER A 47 -1.02 16.36 -3.79
N PHE A 48 -1.27 17.59 -3.32
CA PHE A 48 -1.19 18.80 -4.12
C PHE A 48 0.21 19.42 -4.15
N VAL A 49 1.11 18.96 -3.27
CA VAL A 49 2.46 19.50 -3.12
C VAL A 49 3.47 18.45 -3.59
N PRO A 50 4.30 18.75 -4.61
CA PRO A 50 5.21 17.75 -5.19
C PRO A 50 6.21 17.12 -4.20
N SER A 51 6.55 17.82 -3.11
CA SER A 51 7.46 17.31 -2.08
C SER A 51 6.80 16.29 -1.14
N PHE A 52 5.47 16.22 -1.10
CA PHE A 52 4.75 15.20 -0.34
C PHE A 52 4.29 14.09 -1.28
N PRO A 53 4.62 12.82 -1.00
CA PRO A 53 4.27 11.74 -1.89
C PRO A 53 2.76 11.49 -1.88
N SER A 54 2.19 11.22 -3.05
CA SER A 54 0.83 10.66 -3.14
C SER A 54 0.80 9.22 -2.66
N LEU A 55 -0.19 8.90 -1.84
CA LEU A 55 -0.46 7.57 -1.27
C LEU A 55 -1.60 6.84 -2.00
N ALA A 56 -2.43 7.57 -2.76
CA ALA A 56 -3.58 7.01 -3.46
C ALA A 56 -3.18 5.86 -4.41
N GLY A 57 -3.85 4.72 -4.27
CA GLY A 57 -3.63 3.53 -5.08
C GLY A 57 -2.28 2.85 -4.85
N GLN A 58 -1.54 3.21 -3.78
CA GLN A 58 -0.35 2.45 -3.40
C GLN A 58 -0.76 1.13 -2.73
N PRO A 59 -0.01 0.04 -2.94
CA PRO A 59 -0.32 -1.25 -2.32
C PRO A 59 -0.40 -1.13 -0.79
N ALA A 60 -1.42 -1.74 -0.18
CA ALA A 60 -1.67 -1.62 1.25
C ALA A 60 -0.47 -2.13 2.08
N GLY A 61 0.09 -3.27 1.68
CA GLY A 61 1.28 -3.84 2.31
C GLY A 61 2.52 -2.95 2.18
N TYR A 62 2.65 -2.23 1.07
CA TYR A 62 3.75 -1.27 0.89
C TYR A 62 3.61 -0.10 1.87
N ILE A 63 2.42 0.51 1.98
CA ILE A 63 2.19 1.60 2.94
C ILE A 63 2.46 1.14 4.38
N ALA A 64 1.90 -0.01 4.76
CA ALA A 64 2.10 -0.56 6.10
C ALA A 64 3.58 -0.79 6.38
N LYS A 65 4.32 -1.36 5.42
CA LYS A 65 5.77 -1.54 5.52
C LYS A 65 6.51 -0.22 5.67
N GLN A 66 6.21 0.80 4.86
CA GLN A 66 6.89 2.10 4.95
C GLN A 66 6.68 2.76 6.32
N ILE A 67 5.46 2.70 6.87
CA ILE A 67 5.17 3.20 8.21
C ILE A 67 6.03 2.46 9.24
N GLN A 68 6.12 1.14 9.16
CA GLN A 68 6.98 0.35 10.08
C GLN A 68 8.47 0.65 9.89
N ASP A 69 8.92 0.88 8.66
CA ASP A 69 10.31 1.24 8.38
C ASP A 69 10.67 2.61 8.94
N PHE A 70 9.75 3.59 8.87
CA PHE A 70 9.92 4.89 9.53
C PHE A 70 9.99 4.76 11.05
N LYS A 71 9.12 3.93 11.64
CA LYS A 71 9.10 3.65 13.09
C LYS A 71 10.38 2.98 13.57
N ARG A 72 10.94 2.07 12.77
CA ARG A 72 12.17 1.30 13.08
C ARG A 72 13.46 1.98 12.62
N SER A 73 13.37 3.18 12.05
CA SER A 73 14.51 3.90 11.46
C SER A 73 15.21 3.18 10.30
N ASN A 74 14.58 2.17 9.69
CA ASN A 74 15.03 1.57 8.42
C ASN A 74 14.80 2.53 7.23
N ARG A 75 13.88 3.49 7.41
CA ARG A 75 13.66 4.61 6.51
C ARG A 75 13.62 5.87 7.36
N TYR A 76 14.31 6.92 6.94
CA TYR A 76 14.36 8.17 7.69
C TYR A 76 13.68 9.31 6.95
N ASN A 77 12.84 10.05 7.67
CA ASN A 77 12.36 11.38 7.28
C ASN A 77 11.97 12.14 8.54
N VAL A 78 12.41 13.39 8.68
CA VAL A 78 12.21 14.20 9.89
C VAL A 78 10.75 14.27 10.37
N MET A 79 9.78 14.23 9.45
CA MET A 79 8.35 14.34 9.76
C MET A 79 7.72 12.96 9.92
N MET A 80 7.86 12.08 8.92
CA MET A 80 7.23 10.77 8.95
C MET A 80 7.80 9.85 10.03
N SER A 81 9.08 9.97 10.40
CA SER A 81 9.65 9.19 11.50
C SER A 81 8.97 9.51 12.84
N LYS A 82 8.56 10.77 13.08
CA LYS A 82 7.82 11.14 14.30
C LYS A 82 6.36 10.66 14.24
N ILE A 83 5.70 10.86 13.11
CA ILE A 83 4.30 10.43 12.91
C ILE A 83 4.17 8.90 13.06
N ALA A 84 5.13 8.15 12.54
CA ALA A 84 5.10 6.68 12.56
C ALA A 84 5.22 6.07 13.96
N LEU A 85 5.79 6.79 14.94
CA LEU A 85 5.92 6.30 16.31
C LEU A 85 4.54 6.04 16.94
N GLU A 86 3.57 6.90 16.66
CA GLU A 86 2.20 6.84 17.17
C GLU A 86 1.31 5.82 16.43
N ILE A 87 1.81 5.23 15.33
CA ILE A 87 1.03 4.30 14.52
C ILE A 87 1.36 2.86 14.95
N SER A 88 0.33 2.12 15.36
CA SER A 88 0.44 0.69 15.64
C SER A 88 0.58 -0.12 14.34
N LYS A 89 1.08 -1.36 14.42
CA LYS A 89 1.15 -2.25 13.26
C LYS A 89 -0.23 -2.47 12.62
N TYR A 90 -1.26 -2.71 13.44
CA TYR A 90 -2.63 -2.93 12.99
C TYR A 90 -3.24 -1.66 12.35
N ASP A 91 -2.98 -0.49 12.92
CA ASP A 91 -3.44 0.78 12.32
C ASP A 91 -2.75 1.01 10.96
N ALA A 92 -1.46 0.66 10.83
CA ALA A 92 -0.74 0.78 9.56
C ALA A 92 -1.36 -0.09 8.46
N GLU A 93 -1.85 -1.30 8.80
CA GLU A 93 -2.56 -2.18 7.87
C GLU A 93 -3.90 -1.56 7.43
N HIS A 94 -4.66 -0.98 8.36
CA HIS A 94 -5.92 -0.28 8.04
C HIS A 94 -5.69 0.98 7.19
N ILE A 95 -4.69 1.79 7.53
CA ILE A 95 -4.27 2.96 6.76
C ILE A 95 -3.87 2.56 5.33
N GLY A 96 -3.08 1.49 5.19
CA GLY A 96 -2.70 0.93 3.91
C GLY A 96 -3.91 0.54 3.07
N ALA A 97 -4.85 -0.21 3.66
CA ALA A 97 -6.08 -0.62 2.98
C ALA A 97 -6.94 0.57 2.51
N PHE A 98 -7.02 1.63 3.32
CA PHE A 98 -7.73 2.84 2.91
C PHE A 98 -7.10 3.48 1.67
N TYR A 99 -5.80 3.74 1.70
CA TYR A 99 -5.12 4.42 0.59
C TYR A 99 -5.00 3.58 -0.68
N GLU A 100 -4.86 2.26 -0.56
CA GLU A 100 -4.92 1.32 -1.69
C GLU A 100 -6.26 1.42 -2.42
N SER A 101 -7.37 1.56 -1.67
CA SER A 101 -8.70 1.70 -2.26
C SER A 101 -8.95 3.06 -2.95
N GLN A 102 -8.05 4.04 -2.81
CA GLN A 102 -8.23 5.35 -3.42
C GLN A 102 -7.80 5.36 -4.88
N VAL A 103 -8.53 6.13 -5.69
CA VAL A 103 -8.17 6.33 -7.10
C VAL A 103 -6.94 7.22 -7.21
N LYS A 104 -5.85 6.67 -7.76
CA LYS A 104 -4.65 7.43 -8.10
C LYS A 104 -4.96 8.39 -9.24
N THR A 105 -4.74 9.68 -8.98
CA THR A 105 -4.77 10.71 -10.01
C THR A 105 -3.33 11.15 -10.32
N PRO A 106 -2.92 11.18 -11.59
CA PRO A 106 -1.59 11.68 -11.95
C PRO A 106 -1.45 13.15 -11.55
N VAL A 107 -0.40 13.49 -10.79
CA VAL A 107 -0.07 14.86 -10.40
C VAL A 107 0.35 15.70 -11.61
N PHE A 108 0.99 15.07 -12.59
CA PHE A 108 1.36 15.69 -13.86
C PHE A 108 0.37 15.32 -14.95
N LYS A 109 -0.75 16.05 -15.04
CA LYS A 109 -1.60 16.02 -16.22
C LYS A 109 -0.96 16.95 -17.27
N ASN A 110 -0.81 16.45 -18.50
CA ASN A 110 -0.28 17.19 -19.66
C ASN A 110 1.22 17.56 -19.62
N ILE A 111 2.07 16.55 -19.79
CA ILE A 111 3.50 16.71 -20.10
C ILE A 111 3.79 17.25 -21.51
N ALA A 112 2.78 17.73 -22.24
CA ALA A 112 2.96 18.27 -23.59
C ALA A 112 3.99 19.42 -23.60
N HIS A 113 3.98 20.28 -22.58
CA HIS A 113 4.96 21.36 -22.39
C HIS A 113 6.40 20.85 -22.12
N LEU A 114 6.58 19.60 -21.68
CA LEU A 114 7.91 18.98 -21.57
C LEU A 114 8.44 18.56 -22.95
N LYS A 115 7.55 18.32 -23.93
CA LYS A 115 7.90 17.91 -25.29
C LYS A 115 8.31 19.08 -26.19
N THR A 116 7.95 20.30 -25.82
CA THR A 116 8.34 21.52 -26.56
C THR A 116 9.73 22.03 -26.17
N ASP A 117 10.29 21.48 -25.09
CA ASP A 117 11.64 21.77 -24.62
C ASP A 117 12.55 20.60 -25.01
N ALA A 118 13.54 20.87 -25.87
CA ALA A 118 14.44 19.85 -26.40
C ALA A 118 15.24 19.13 -25.29
N LYS A 119 15.64 19.86 -24.24
CA LYS A 119 16.40 19.29 -23.12
C LYS A 119 15.52 18.40 -22.25
N LYS A 120 14.30 18.85 -21.95
CA LYS A 120 13.33 18.03 -21.17
C LYS A 120 12.89 16.80 -21.96
N THR A 121 12.73 16.92 -23.28
CA THR A 121 12.44 15.78 -24.15
C THR A 121 13.56 14.75 -24.12
N ALA A 122 14.82 15.19 -24.24
CA ALA A 122 15.98 14.30 -24.16
C ALA A 122 16.06 13.57 -22.80
N LEU A 123 15.76 14.26 -21.69
CA LEU A 123 15.71 13.65 -20.35
C LEU A 123 14.57 12.63 -20.21
N LEU A 124 13.39 12.90 -20.79
CA LEU A 124 12.28 11.95 -20.81
C LEU A 124 12.65 10.69 -21.61
N THR A 125 13.27 10.85 -22.78
CA THR A 125 13.74 9.73 -23.59
C THR A 125 14.79 8.89 -22.85
N LEU A 126 15.76 9.54 -22.21
CA LEU A 126 16.78 8.86 -21.42
C LEU A 126 16.15 8.10 -20.24
N GLY A 127 15.25 8.74 -19.49
CA GLY A 127 14.55 8.11 -18.37
C GLY A 127 13.76 6.87 -18.79
N GLN A 128 13.06 6.93 -19.93
CA GLN A 128 12.33 5.79 -20.47
C GLN A 128 13.26 4.64 -20.87
N LYS A 129 14.40 4.96 -21.51
CA LYS A 129 15.40 3.96 -21.89
C LYS A 129 16.00 3.27 -20.67
N LEU A 130 16.34 4.03 -19.63
CA LEU A 130 16.85 3.48 -18.37
C LEU A 130 15.81 2.59 -17.71
N TYR A 131 14.55 3.03 -17.62
CA TYR A 131 13.49 2.23 -17.00
C TYR A 131 13.22 0.90 -17.71
N ASN A 132 13.29 0.83 -19.03
CA ASN A 132 13.01 -0.39 -19.81
C ASN A 132 14.18 -1.37 -19.89
N ASN A 133 15.40 -0.95 -19.55
CA ASN A 133 16.61 -1.76 -19.66
C ASN A 133 17.02 -2.43 -18.33
N TYR A 134 16.19 -2.30 -17.30
CA TYR A 134 16.27 -2.99 -16.01
C TYR A 134 14.92 -3.66 -15.72
#